data_AF-A0AAJ1W0Y5-F1
#
_entry.id   AF-A0AAJ1W0Y5-F1
#
_cell.length_a   1.000
_cell.length_b   1.000
_cell.length_c   1.000
_cell.angle_alpha   90.00
_cell.angle_beta   90.00
_cell.angle_gamma   90.00
#
_symmetry.space_group_name_H-M   'P 1'
#
loop_
_entity.id
_entity.type
_entity.pdbx_description
1 polymer ?
#
loop_
_entity_poly.entity_id
_entity_poly.type
_entity_poly.pdbx_seq_one_letter_code
_entity_poly.pdbx_strand_id
1 'polypeptide(L)' 'MSEKWDRRFLELASHISTWSKDPSTKVGCVVVGEDREIRSTGFNGFPRGIEDDAERLEDRAQKYPLIC' A
#
# COMPACT_ATOMS: atom_id res chain seq x y z
N MET A 1 -7.34 -21.87 7.45
CA MET A 1 -7.12 -21.04 6.23
C MET A 1 -6.38 -21.89 5.20
N SER A 2 -6.54 -21.61 3.91
CA SER A 2 -5.90 -22.42 2.85
C SER A 2 -4.58 -21.79 2.49
N GLU A 3 -3.45 -22.45 2.77
CA GLU A 3 -2.09 -21.92 2.53
C GLU A 3 -1.90 -21.42 1.09
N LYS A 4 -2.55 -22.06 0.10
CA LYS A 4 -2.54 -21.65 -1.30
C LYS A 4 -3.12 -20.24 -1.50
N TRP A 5 -4.25 -19.95 -0.87
CA TRP A 5 -4.92 -18.66 -1.03
C TRP A 5 -4.24 -17.58 -0.19
N ASP A 6 -3.80 -17.91 1.02
CA ASP A 6 -3.05 -16.99 1.87
C ASP A 6 -1.81 -16.49 1.14
N ARG A 7 -1.05 -17.40 0.50
CA ARG A 7 0.11 -17.03 -0.31
C ARG A 7 -0.24 -16.15 -1.51
N ARG A 8 -1.34 -16.44 -2.21
CA ARG A 8 -1.81 -15.60 -3.33
C ARG A 8 -2.13 -14.18 -2.89
N PHE A 9 -2.79 -14.01 -1.74
CA PHE A 9 -3.12 -12.68 -1.23
C PHE A 9 -1.89 -11.93 -0.71
N LEU A 10 -0.93 -12.63 -0.11
CA LEU A 10 0.35 -12.02 0.28
C LEU A 10 1.18 -11.59 -0.95
N GLU A 11 1.24 -12.41 -2.00
CA GLU A 11 1.89 -12.06 -3.27
C GLU A 11 1.19 -10.86 -3.92
N LEU A 12 -0.15 -10.80 -3.87
CA LEU A 12 -0.92 -9.65 -4.35
C LEU A 12 -0.67 -8.39 -3.52
N ALA A 13 -0.64 -8.47 -2.19
CA ALA A 13 -0.33 -7.35 -1.32
C ALA A 13 1.09 -6.81 -1.58
N SER A 14 2.06 -7.71 -1.79
CA SER A 14 3.42 -7.35 -2.20
C SER A 14 3.43 -6.64 -3.55
N HIS A 15 2.66 -7.13 -4.54
CA HIS A 15 2.52 -6.47 -5.83
C HIS A 15 1.90 -5.06 -5.70
N ILE A 16 0.82 -4.90 -4.94
CA ILE A 16 0.16 -3.60 -4.72
C ILE A 16 1.10 -2.60 -4.04
N SER A 17 1.99 -3.06 -3.15
CA SER A 17 2.99 -2.19 -2.51
C SER A 17 3.87 -1.46 -3.54
N THR A 18 4.07 -2.03 -4.74
CA THR A 18 4.86 -1.40 -5.80
C THR A 18 4.24 -0.11 -6.33
N TRP A 19 2.95 0.13 -6.08
CA TRP A 19 2.24 1.35 -6.46
C TRP A 19 2.51 2.51 -5.50
N SER A 20 3.04 2.25 -4.30
CA SER A 20 3.49 3.30 -3.39
C SER A 20 4.66 4.07 -4.01
N LYS A 21 4.56 5.40 -3.98
CA LYS A 21 5.62 6.31 -4.43
C LYS A 21 6.62 6.66 -3.33
N ASP A 22 6.42 6.19 -2.08
CA ASP A 22 7.39 6.40 -1.02
C ASP A 22 8.74 5.74 -1.40
N PRO A 23 9.85 6.50 -1.45
CA PRO A 23 11.16 5.98 -1.83
C PRO A 23 11.79 5.07 -0.76
N SER A 24 11.31 5.15 0.48
CA SER A 24 11.91 4.48 1.64
C SER A 24 11.19 3.19 2.05
N THR A 25 9.85 3.18 2.06
CA THR A 25 9.07 2.01 2.50
C THR A 25 7.81 1.89 1.70
N LYS A 26 7.60 0.71 1.12
CA LYS A 26 6.46 0.39 0.25
C LYS A 26 5.61 -0.66 0.96
N VAL A 27 4.36 -0.30 1.25
CA VAL A 27 3.38 -1.13 1.95
C VAL A 27 2.19 -1.32 1.03
N GLY A 28 1.71 -2.56 0.94
CA GLY A 28 0.49 -2.92 0.23
C GLY A 28 -0.43 -3.72 1.14
N CYS A 29 -1.74 -3.61 0.88
CA CYS A 29 -2.79 -4.22 1.67
C CYS A 29 -3.85 -4.82 0.74
N VAL A 30 -4.39 -5.97 1.15
CA VAL A 30 -5.55 -6.62 0.53
C VAL A 30 -6.50 -7.00 1.66
N VAL A 31 -7.75 -6.53 1.57
CA VAL A 31 -8.84 -6.94 2.46
C VAL A 31 -9.62 -8.04 1.76
N VAL A 32 -9.71 -9.21 2.39
CA VAL A 32 -10.31 -10.42 1.82
C VAL A 32 -11.56 -10.79 2.62
N GLY A 33 -12.65 -11.10 1.91
CA GLY A 33 -13.90 -11.56 2.52
C GLY A 33 -13.94 -13.07 2.77
N GLU A 34 -15.05 -13.55 3.32
CA GLU A 34 -15.23 -14.96 3.70
C GLU A 34 -15.20 -15.91 2.49
N ASP A 35 -15.62 -15.43 1.31
CA ASP A 35 -15.64 -16.19 0.06
C ASP A 35 -14.34 -16.05 -0.76
N ARG A 36 -13.27 -15.52 -0.14
CA ARG A 36 -11.96 -15.25 -0.78
C ARG A 36 -12.02 -14.22 -1.91
N GLU A 37 -13.05 -13.41 -1.93
CA GLU A 37 -13.18 -12.24 -2.77
C GLU A 37 -12.36 -11.07 -2.21
N ILE A 38 -11.76 -10.29 -3.11
CA ILE A 38 -11.06 -9.07 -2.75
C ILE A 38 -12.12 -8.00 -2.48
N ARG A 39 -12.22 -7.54 -1.24
CA ARG A 39 -13.14 -6.47 -0.82
C ARG A 39 -12.55 -5.09 -1.03
N SER A 40 -11.25 -4.95 -0.82
CA SER A 40 -10.53 -3.69 -1.00
C SER A 40 -9.02 -3.94 -1.14
N THR A 41 -8.33 -2.96 -1.70
CA THR A 41 -6.86 -2.92 -1.80
C THR A 41 -6.37 -1.54 -1.40
N GLY A 42 -5.10 -1.45 -1.00
CA GLY A 42 -4.49 -0.18 -0.64
C GLY A 42 -2.97 -0.25 -0.62
N PHE A 43 -2.34 0.91 -0.67
CA PHE A 43 -0.90 1.11 -0.49
C PHE A 43 -0.67 2.43 0.24
N ASN A 44 0.50 2.58 0.87
CA ASN A 44 0.83 3.83 1.57
C ASN A 44 1.17 4.95 0.58
N GLY A 45 0.72 6.16 0.89
CA GLY A 45 0.95 7.34 0.06
C GLY A 45 0.29 8.59 0.62
N PHE A 46 0.42 9.71 -0.07
CA PHE A 46 -0.29 10.92 0.34
C PHE A 46 -1.80 10.79 0.07
N PRO A 47 -2.65 11.48 0.87
CA PRO A 47 -4.07 11.61 0.62
C PRO A 47 -4.35 12.08 -0.80
N ARG A 48 -5.50 11.63 -1.33
CA ARG A 48 -5.99 12.09 -2.62
C ARG A 48 -6.05 13.61 -2.67
N GLY A 49 -5.56 14.19 -3.76
CA GLY A 49 -5.51 15.64 -3.96
C GLY A 49 -4.21 16.29 -3.48
N ILE A 50 -3.30 15.54 -2.86
CA ILE A 50 -1.93 15.98 -2.59
C ILE A 50 -1.02 15.32 -3.62
N GLU A 51 -0.25 16.14 -4.33
CA GLU A 51 0.73 15.62 -5.28
C GLU A 51 1.88 14.91 -4.56
N ASP A 52 2.25 13.76 -5.10
CA ASP A 52 3.41 12.97 -4.69
C ASP A 52 4.70 13.61 -5.22
N ASP A 53 5.00 14.80 -4.71
CA ASP A 53 6.23 15.54 -5.01
C ASP A 53 7.44 14.85 -4.37
N ALA A 54 8.53 14.70 -5.14
CA ALA A 54 9.78 14.13 -4.67
C ALA A 54 10.36 14.91 -3.48
N GLU A 55 10.26 16.24 -3.48
CA GLU A 55 10.74 17.09 -2.37
C GLU A 55 10.06 16.72 -1.05
N ARG A 56 8.75 16.46 -1.09
CA ARG A 56 7.98 16.06 0.10
C ARG A 56 8.22 14.62 0.50
N LEU A 57 8.41 13.72 -0.46
CA LEU A 57 8.64 12.30 -0.20
C LEU A 57 10.04 12.01 0.35
N GLU A 58 11.03 12.81 -0.01
CA GLU A 58 12.41 12.68 0.47
C GLU A 58 12.61 13.36 1.84
N ASP A 59 11.91 14.46 2.13
CA ASP A 59 11.92 15.11 3.45
C ASP A 59 11.00 14.38 4.45
N ARG A 60 11.62 13.62 5.36
CA ARG A 60 10.91 12.88 6.41
C ARG A 60 10.05 13.77 7.31
N ALA A 61 10.45 15.01 7.58
CA ALA A 61 9.70 15.90 8.46
C ALA A 61 8.37 16.34 7.81
N GLN A 62 8.35 16.50 6.49
CA GLN A 62 7.14 16.80 5.72
C GLN A 62 6.33 15.56 5.36
N LYS A 63 7.01 14.44 5.08
CA LYS A 63 6.37 13.19 4.67
C LYS A 63 5.50 12.58 5.76
N TYR A 64 6.05 12.36 6.95
CA TYR A 64 5.39 11.55 7.98
C TYR A 64 4.03 12.09 8.44
N PRO A 65 3.81 13.41 8.54
CA PRO A 65 2.48 13.97 8.83
C PRO A 65 1.44 13.74 7.73
N LEU A 66 1.87 13.47 6.49
CA LEU A 66 1.01 13.38 5.32
C LEU A 66 0.79 11.96 4.83
N ILE A 67 1.59 10.97 5.24
CA ILE A 67 1.45 9.60 4.74
C ILE A 67 0.26 8.90 5.38
N CYS A 68 -0.54 8.23 4.56
CA CYS A 68 -1.63 7.33 4.97
C CYS A 68 -1.23 5.87 4.79
#